data_AF-A0AAD9I9L9-F1
#
_entry.id   AF-A0AAD9I9L9-F1
#
_cell.length_a   1.000
_cell.length_b   1.000
_cell.length_c   1.000
_cell.angle_alpha   90.00
_cell.angle_beta   90.00
_cell.angle_gamma   90.00
#
_symmetry.space_group_name_H-M   'P 1'
#
loop_
_entity.id
_entity.type
_entity.pdbx_description
1 polymer ?
#
loop_
_entity_poly.entity_id
_entity_poly.type
_entity_poly.pdbx_seq_one_letter_code
_entity_poly.pdbx_strand_id
1 'polypeptide(L)'
;MPIAVPAARILSRRTHRVPGQLRVTEFFFEVPRNYHDAAAGTLRLFARGVTKHDRGDDDAAAAAADEQRRPWCCYLEGGPGFGNREPQDLPVTHFLLARGYQVLYLDYRGAGLSTPVDTQHLLSLGPPEVQADYLKLFRADNIVRDCEAVRQALLPPPPHEPRDDGAAAPPASSPARRAWSIFGQSFGGFVSLTYLSMHPEGLRESFMTGGLGPLRRTADEVYAQTFRKVVERNAAYYRKFPEDVEAVRRLVTHLESKGAGIDLPDGGKLTPGRLLSVGLAFGAHGGLDMVHALILKMATDLDQFGFLTRASLASVAAHNPFDTNPLYAILHEPLYCYKPGIASNWSAYRVGKMLPQFSWLATEVERAQSNPPAEPSSSSSSSSAAVSALPIRPPQQQQQQQQQQQQHHQHQHQHQHQHQHQQPPASAPSAPAPSPTTQPPAPPPPRRDPPLYFTGEMIFPFHFDTYADLVPLKPAAELLARFAAWPPLYDEARLARNVVPVYAATFVEDMYVDYALARETLAAVGAVRAFETNVLYHNALRCHTDEVMAQLFKLRDDVVD
;
A
#
# COMPACT_ATOMS: atom_id res chain seq x y z
N MET A 1 -22.76 -8.18 20.21
CA MET A 1 -22.73 -9.67 20.22
C MET A 1 -21.67 -10.11 19.22
N PRO A 2 -20.75 -11.01 19.58
CA PRO A 2 -19.82 -11.59 18.61
C PRO A 2 -20.61 -12.34 17.52
N ILE A 3 -20.20 -12.16 16.26
CA ILE A 3 -20.82 -12.82 15.11
C ILE A 3 -20.22 -14.22 15.02
N ALA A 4 -21.07 -15.26 14.98
CA ALA A 4 -20.61 -16.62 14.79
C ALA A 4 -20.02 -16.79 13.38
N VAL A 5 -18.80 -17.30 13.29
CA VAL A 5 -18.12 -17.60 12.03
C VAL A 5 -18.18 -19.11 11.79
N PRO A 6 -19.05 -19.61 10.88
CA PRO A 6 -19.08 -21.03 10.56
C PRO A 6 -17.82 -21.44 9.78
N ALA A 7 -17.43 -22.71 9.90
CA ALA A 7 -16.39 -23.28 9.05
C ALA A 7 -16.79 -23.20 7.58
N ALA A 8 -15.85 -22.81 6.72
CA ALA A 8 -16.06 -22.73 5.28
C ALA A 8 -16.29 -24.13 4.70
N ARG A 9 -17.17 -24.25 3.71
CA ARG A 9 -17.39 -25.53 3.01
C ARG A 9 -16.38 -25.66 1.88
N ILE A 10 -15.55 -26.70 1.91
CA ILE A 10 -14.61 -26.98 0.82
C ILE A 10 -15.42 -27.50 -0.39
N LEU A 11 -15.44 -26.73 -1.48
CA LEU A 11 -16.12 -27.08 -2.73
C LEU A 11 -15.25 -27.96 -3.62
N SER A 12 -13.96 -27.69 -3.69
CA SER A 12 -13.01 -28.51 -4.44
C SER A 12 -11.58 -28.32 -3.93
N ARG A 13 -10.77 -29.36 -4.14
CA ARG A 13 -9.34 -29.39 -3.84
C ARG A 13 -8.62 -30.05 -5.02
N ARG A 14 -7.64 -29.36 -5.62
CA ARG A 14 -6.80 -29.93 -6.69
C ARG A 14 -5.34 -29.64 -6.44
N THR A 15 -4.51 -30.68 -6.47
CA THR A 15 -3.07 -30.57 -6.19
C THR A 15 -2.27 -30.84 -7.45
N HIS A 16 -1.28 -29.98 -7.72
CA HIS A 16 -0.37 -30.12 -8.84
C HIS A 16 1.05 -29.70 -8.43
N ARG A 17 2.04 -30.11 -9.23
CA ARG A 17 3.44 -29.72 -9.06
C ARG A 17 3.71 -28.51 -9.94
N VAL A 18 4.42 -27.51 -9.42
CA VAL A 18 4.86 -26.33 -10.17
C VAL A 18 6.38 -26.18 -10.08
N PRO A 19 7.01 -25.32 -10.90
CA PRO A 19 8.44 -25.03 -10.78
C PRO A 19 8.87 -24.63 -9.36
N GLY A 20 10.15 -24.83 -9.04
CA GLY A 20 10.70 -24.45 -7.73
C GLY A 20 10.49 -25.47 -6.62
N GLN A 21 10.26 -26.75 -6.94
CA GLN A 21 10.05 -27.83 -5.97
C GLN A 21 8.83 -27.57 -5.06
N LEU A 22 7.76 -27.03 -5.66
CA LEU A 22 6.54 -26.70 -4.95
C LEU A 22 5.41 -27.66 -5.32
N ARG A 23 4.66 -28.08 -4.31
CA ARG A 23 3.35 -28.69 -4.45
C ARG A 23 2.32 -27.63 -4.11
N VAL A 24 1.47 -27.30 -5.08
CA VAL A 24 0.41 -26.30 -4.94
C VAL A 24 -0.94 -27.02 -4.92
N THR A 25 -1.73 -26.73 -3.90
CA THR A 25 -3.11 -27.18 -3.78
C THR A 25 -4.05 -26.00 -3.93
N GLU A 26 -4.83 -26.02 -4.99
CA GLU A 26 -5.91 -25.06 -5.23
C GLU A 26 -7.16 -25.49 -4.48
N PHE A 27 -7.74 -24.55 -3.74
CA PHE A 27 -8.97 -24.73 -3.01
C PHE A 27 -10.02 -23.77 -3.53
N PHE A 28 -11.26 -24.26 -3.63
CA PHE A 28 -12.42 -23.39 -3.62
C PHE A 28 -13.22 -23.65 -2.36
N PHE A 29 -13.56 -22.58 -1.65
CA PHE A 29 -14.38 -22.60 -0.45
C PHE A 29 -15.69 -21.87 -0.72
N GLU A 30 -16.71 -22.21 0.06
CA GLU A 30 -17.95 -21.44 0.16
C GLU A 30 -18.07 -20.86 1.56
N VAL A 31 -18.40 -19.57 1.62
CA VAL A 31 -18.58 -18.79 2.85
C VAL A 31 -19.88 -17.97 2.76
N PRO A 32 -20.45 -17.52 3.89
CA PRO A 32 -21.56 -16.57 3.87
C PRO A 32 -21.21 -15.29 3.10
N ARG A 33 -22.14 -14.81 2.26
CA ARG A 33 -22.02 -13.48 1.63
C ARG A 33 -22.10 -12.38 2.68
N ASN A 34 -23.05 -12.52 3.60
CA ASN A 34 -23.23 -11.63 4.74
C ASN A 34 -23.24 -12.46 6.04
N TYR A 35 -22.24 -12.26 6.90
CA TYR A 35 -22.16 -12.98 8.18
C TYR A 35 -23.24 -12.57 9.20
N HIS A 36 -23.97 -11.49 8.95
CA HIS A 36 -25.12 -11.08 9.75
C HIS A 36 -26.45 -11.64 9.23
N ASP A 37 -26.47 -12.18 8.02
CA ASP A 37 -27.69 -12.67 7.37
C ASP A 37 -27.37 -13.90 6.52
N ALA A 38 -27.60 -15.08 7.09
CA ALA A 38 -27.37 -16.35 6.39
C ALA A 38 -28.31 -16.54 5.18
N ALA A 39 -29.47 -15.86 5.14
CA ALA A 39 -30.38 -15.92 4.00
C ALA A 39 -29.86 -15.12 2.79
N ALA A 40 -28.83 -14.28 3.00
CA ALA A 40 -28.18 -13.56 1.92
C ALA A 40 -27.36 -14.48 0.99
N GLY A 41 -27.32 -15.80 1.18
CA GLY A 41 -26.57 -16.69 0.29
C GLY A 41 -25.05 -16.62 0.50
N THR A 42 -24.28 -17.09 -0.48
CA THR A 42 -22.86 -17.41 -0.31
C THR A 42 -21.96 -16.71 -1.32
N LEU A 43 -20.67 -16.64 -0.98
CA LEU A 43 -19.59 -16.28 -1.89
C LEU A 43 -18.64 -17.48 -2.03
N ARG A 44 -17.93 -17.51 -3.16
CA ARG A 44 -16.86 -18.48 -3.39
C ARG A 44 -15.52 -17.82 -3.13
N LEU A 45 -14.70 -18.44 -2.31
CA LEU A 45 -13.31 -18.04 -2.11
C LEU A 45 -12.38 -19.01 -2.83
N PHE A 46 -11.24 -18.50 -3.28
CA PHE A 46 -10.14 -19.25 -3.86
C PHE A 46 -8.90 -19.11 -2.97
N ALA A 47 -8.15 -20.20 -2.83
CA ALA A 47 -6.84 -20.16 -2.20
C ALA A 47 -5.85 -21.12 -2.84
N ARG A 48 -4.56 -20.80 -2.73
CA ARG A 48 -3.44 -21.71 -3.05
C ARG A 48 -2.68 -22.06 -1.78
N GLY A 49 -2.81 -23.32 -1.35
CA GLY A 49 -1.94 -23.90 -0.34
C GLY A 49 -0.64 -24.39 -0.95
N VAL A 50 0.49 -24.11 -0.30
CA VAL A 50 1.83 -24.36 -0.86
C VAL A 50 2.66 -25.12 0.15
N THR A 51 3.23 -26.24 -0.30
CA THR A 51 4.21 -27.04 0.44
C THR A 51 5.44 -27.28 -0.40
N LYS A 52 6.56 -27.55 0.28
CA LYS A 52 7.78 -28.04 -0.37
C LYS A 52 7.54 -29.47 -0.86
N HIS A 53 8.05 -29.79 -2.02
CA HIS A 53 8.07 -31.14 -2.57
C HIS A 53 9.51 -31.57 -2.83
N ASP A 54 9.98 -32.60 -2.12
CA ASP A 54 11.34 -33.11 -2.26
C ASP A 54 11.40 -34.27 -3.26
N ARG A 55 12.52 -34.37 -4.00
CA ARG A 55 12.77 -35.50 -4.91
C ARG A 55 12.93 -36.78 -4.06
N GLY A 56 11.91 -37.62 -4.07
CA GLY A 56 11.81 -38.83 -3.23
C GLY A 56 10.46 -39.01 -2.53
N ASP A 57 9.56 -38.01 -2.58
CA ASP A 57 8.16 -38.10 -2.10
C ASP A 57 7.27 -38.98 -3.01
N ASP A 58 7.71 -40.19 -3.34
CA ASP A 58 6.88 -41.17 -4.07
C ASP A 58 5.87 -41.85 -3.12
N ASP A 59 6.09 -41.74 -1.80
CA ASP A 59 5.10 -42.12 -0.78
C ASP A 59 4.14 -40.96 -0.50
N ALA A 60 2.99 -41.01 -1.18
CA ALA A 60 1.92 -40.04 -1.02
C ALA A 60 1.36 -39.96 0.41
N ALA A 61 1.40 -41.05 1.19
CA ALA A 61 0.88 -41.10 2.55
C ALA A 61 1.82 -40.41 3.53
N ALA A 62 3.13 -40.63 3.41
CA ALA A 62 4.14 -39.94 4.22
C ALA A 62 4.15 -38.42 3.95
N ALA A 63 4.08 -38.02 2.68
CA ALA A 63 3.99 -36.62 2.29
C ALA A 63 2.71 -35.94 2.82
N ALA A 64 1.56 -36.64 2.78
CA ALA A 64 0.31 -36.14 3.35
C ALA A 64 0.38 -36.00 4.88
N ALA A 65 1.02 -36.94 5.57
CA ALA A 65 1.21 -36.88 7.02
C ALA A 65 2.17 -35.75 7.45
N ASP A 66 3.21 -35.46 6.67
CA ASP A 66 4.12 -34.33 6.91
C ASP A 66 3.43 -32.98 6.65
N GLU A 67 2.71 -32.85 5.54
CA GLU A 67 1.89 -31.67 5.23
C GLU A 67 0.90 -31.37 6.37
N GLN A 68 0.28 -32.41 6.96
CA GLN A 68 -0.66 -32.24 8.06
C GLN A 68 -0.01 -31.82 9.40
N ARG A 69 1.33 -31.94 9.53
CA ARG A 69 2.07 -31.53 10.72
C ARG A 69 2.58 -30.09 10.65
N ARG A 70 2.79 -29.55 9.45
CA ARG A 70 3.36 -28.20 9.26
C ARG A 70 2.35 -27.11 9.63
N PRO A 71 2.76 -26.05 10.34
CA PRO A 71 1.87 -24.94 10.63
C PRO A 71 1.53 -24.14 9.36
N TRP A 72 0.27 -23.76 9.21
CA TRP A 72 -0.15 -22.81 8.18
C TRP A 72 0.35 -21.39 8.48
N CYS A 73 0.80 -20.71 7.44
CA CYS A 73 0.96 -19.26 7.39
C CYS A 73 0.03 -18.72 6.30
N CYS A 74 -1.06 -18.06 6.67
CA CYS A 74 -1.94 -17.39 5.71
C CYS A 74 -1.30 -16.07 5.29
N TYR A 75 -0.98 -15.93 4.00
CA TYR A 75 -0.48 -14.70 3.43
C TYR A 75 -1.65 -13.77 3.12
N LEU A 76 -1.59 -12.57 3.68
CA LEU A 76 -2.58 -11.52 3.57
C LEU A 76 -2.02 -10.46 2.61
N GLU A 77 -2.50 -10.48 1.37
CA GLU A 77 -2.10 -9.60 0.28
C GLU A 77 -2.40 -8.12 0.57
N GLY A 78 -1.60 -7.25 -0.04
CA GLY A 78 -1.82 -5.80 -0.05
C GLY A 78 -2.97 -5.37 -0.95
N GLY A 79 -3.05 -4.07 -1.20
CA GLY A 79 -4.14 -3.48 -1.97
C GLY A 79 -4.83 -2.34 -1.22
N PRO A 80 -6.17 -2.40 -1.00
CA PRO A 80 -7.07 -3.56 -1.09
C PRO A 80 -7.47 -3.97 -2.52
N GLY A 81 -8.16 -5.10 -2.67
CA GLY A 81 -8.81 -5.48 -3.94
C GLY A 81 -7.94 -6.23 -4.95
N PHE A 82 -6.70 -6.56 -4.60
CA PHE A 82 -5.81 -7.37 -5.44
C PHE A 82 -5.85 -8.85 -5.03
N GLY A 83 -5.76 -9.74 -6.03
CA GLY A 83 -5.54 -11.16 -5.81
C GLY A 83 -4.06 -11.48 -5.55
N ASN A 84 -3.79 -12.64 -4.99
CA ASN A 84 -2.43 -13.10 -4.75
C ASN A 84 -1.74 -13.46 -6.06
N ARG A 85 -0.45 -13.15 -6.16
CA ARG A 85 0.41 -13.58 -7.27
C ARG A 85 0.71 -15.07 -7.19
N GLU A 86 1.30 -15.60 -8.25
CA GLU A 86 1.66 -16.99 -8.28
C GLU A 86 2.75 -17.33 -7.26
N PRO A 87 2.54 -18.34 -6.38
CA PRO A 87 3.43 -18.55 -5.23
C PRO A 87 4.89 -18.84 -5.59
N GLN A 88 5.15 -19.46 -6.75
CA GLN A 88 6.49 -19.75 -7.25
C GLN A 88 7.29 -18.50 -7.64
N ASP A 89 6.61 -17.37 -7.88
CA ASP A 89 7.23 -16.10 -8.25
C ASP A 89 7.49 -15.21 -7.01
N LEU A 90 7.18 -15.71 -5.82
CA LEU A 90 7.27 -14.97 -4.56
C LEU A 90 8.40 -15.52 -3.68
N PRO A 91 9.51 -14.77 -3.50
CA PRO A 91 10.62 -15.23 -2.65
C PRO A 91 10.21 -15.48 -1.19
N VAL A 92 9.18 -14.77 -0.69
CA VAL A 92 8.61 -14.99 0.65
C VAL A 92 8.08 -16.42 0.83
N THR A 93 7.53 -17.03 -0.25
CA THR A 93 7.10 -18.44 -0.23
C THR A 93 8.26 -19.34 0.16
N HIS A 94 9.38 -19.24 -0.55
CA HIS A 94 10.55 -20.09 -0.32
C HIS A 94 11.13 -19.90 1.08
N PHE A 95 11.18 -18.65 1.56
CA PHE A 95 11.65 -18.35 2.91
C PHE A 95 10.75 -19.02 3.97
N LEU A 96 9.43 -18.86 3.88
CA LEU A 96 8.49 -19.47 4.82
C LEU A 96 8.54 -21.01 4.78
N LEU A 97 8.61 -21.60 3.60
CA LEU A 97 8.77 -23.06 3.47
C LEU A 97 10.07 -23.56 4.11
N ALA A 98 11.17 -22.82 3.93
CA ALA A 98 12.46 -23.13 4.57
C ALA A 98 12.42 -22.98 6.10
N ARG A 99 11.55 -22.11 6.63
CA ARG A 99 11.26 -21.98 8.08
C ARG A 99 10.25 -23.01 8.60
N GLY A 100 9.83 -23.98 7.78
CA GLY A 100 8.98 -25.10 8.18
C GLY A 100 7.48 -24.84 8.11
N TYR A 101 7.05 -23.72 7.52
CA TYR A 101 5.63 -23.46 7.29
C TYR A 101 5.12 -24.20 6.06
N GLN A 102 3.79 -24.30 5.98
CA GLN A 102 3.07 -24.34 4.71
C GLN A 102 2.34 -23.01 4.54
N VAL A 103 2.23 -22.52 3.31
CA VAL A 103 1.71 -21.16 3.05
C VAL A 103 0.35 -21.24 2.39
N LEU A 104 -0.62 -20.46 2.85
CA LEU A 104 -1.92 -20.30 2.20
C LEU A 104 -2.02 -18.90 1.62
N TYR A 105 -2.11 -18.79 0.30
CA TYR A 105 -2.45 -17.57 -0.40
C TYR A 105 -3.96 -17.54 -0.61
N LEU A 106 -4.68 -16.80 0.25
CA LEU A 106 -6.14 -16.67 0.18
C LEU A 106 -6.49 -15.38 -0.57
N ASP A 107 -7.16 -15.50 -1.71
CA ASP A 107 -7.72 -14.32 -2.37
C ASP A 107 -8.88 -13.80 -1.51
N TYR A 108 -8.84 -12.53 -1.13
CA TYR A 108 -9.93 -11.93 -0.38
C TYR A 108 -11.24 -11.99 -1.16
N ARG A 109 -12.37 -12.02 -0.45
CA ARG A 109 -13.68 -11.79 -1.08
C ARG A 109 -13.61 -10.61 -2.03
N GLY A 110 -14.13 -10.76 -3.24
CA GLY A 110 -14.16 -9.69 -4.24
C GLY A 110 -12.86 -9.44 -4.98
N ALA A 111 -11.79 -10.20 -4.71
CA ALA A 111 -10.49 -10.05 -5.35
C ALA A 111 -10.02 -11.38 -5.98
N GLY A 112 -9.14 -11.29 -6.98
CA GLY A 112 -8.57 -12.46 -7.66
C GLY A 112 -9.64 -13.43 -8.15
N LEU A 113 -9.56 -14.70 -7.73
CA LEU A 113 -10.54 -15.74 -8.09
C LEU A 113 -11.68 -15.91 -7.06
N SER A 114 -11.71 -15.09 -6.00
CA SER A 114 -12.70 -15.15 -4.92
C SER A 114 -13.92 -14.28 -5.21
N THR A 115 -14.86 -14.76 -6.02
CA THR A 115 -16.08 -14.02 -6.46
C THR A 115 -15.74 -12.54 -6.74
N PRO A 116 -14.90 -12.26 -7.74
CA PRO A 116 -14.35 -10.93 -7.96
C PRO A 116 -15.44 -9.88 -8.13
N VAL A 117 -15.20 -8.70 -7.57
CA VAL A 117 -16.05 -7.54 -7.80
C VAL A 117 -15.74 -7.01 -9.19
N ASP A 118 -16.76 -7.02 -10.03
CA ASP A 118 -16.72 -6.59 -11.41
C ASP A 118 -17.83 -5.57 -11.66
N THR A 119 -17.58 -4.59 -12.53
CA THR A 119 -18.52 -3.51 -12.81
C THR A 119 -19.83 -4.02 -13.41
N GLN A 120 -19.77 -4.95 -14.36
CA GLN A 120 -21.00 -5.49 -14.96
C GLN A 120 -21.81 -6.27 -13.93
N HIS A 121 -21.14 -7.04 -13.06
CA HIS A 121 -21.80 -7.72 -11.96
C HIS A 121 -22.48 -6.73 -11.00
N LEU A 122 -21.78 -5.67 -10.56
CA LEU A 122 -22.36 -4.65 -9.68
C LEU A 122 -23.60 -3.99 -10.32
N LEU A 123 -23.51 -3.61 -11.59
CA LEU A 123 -24.65 -3.02 -12.31
C LEU A 123 -25.84 -3.98 -12.42
N SER A 124 -25.59 -5.30 -12.50
CA SER A 124 -26.66 -6.30 -12.52
C SER A 124 -27.40 -6.46 -11.17
N LEU A 125 -26.82 -6.00 -10.06
CA LEU A 125 -27.46 -6.07 -8.74
C LEU A 125 -28.63 -5.09 -8.59
N GLY A 126 -28.71 -4.07 -9.44
CA GLY A 126 -29.77 -3.07 -9.42
C GLY A 126 -29.25 -1.66 -9.10
N PRO A 127 -30.05 -0.82 -8.42
CA PRO A 127 -29.73 0.60 -8.25
C PRO A 127 -28.52 0.83 -7.31
N PRO A 128 -27.92 2.04 -7.34
CA PRO A 128 -26.69 2.34 -6.59
C PRO A 128 -26.71 2.02 -5.10
N GLU A 129 -27.87 2.11 -4.44
CA GLU A 129 -28.04 1.79 -3.02
C GLU A 129 -27.76 0.31 -2.75
N VAL A 130 -28.27 -0.58 -3.62
CA VAL A 130 -28.06 -2.04 -3.52
C VAL A 130 -26.59 -2.38 -3.80
N GLN A 131 -25.98 -1.70 -4.77
CA GLN A 131 -24.56 -1.85 -5.08
C GLN A 131 -23.68 -1.43 -3.89
N ALA A 132 -23.98 -0.28 -3.29
CA ALA A 132 -23.27 0.22 -2.10
C ALA A 132 -23.45 -0.73 -0.91
N ASP A 133 -24.65 -1.25 -0.66
CA ASP A 133 -24.90 -2.22 0.40
C ASP A 133 -24.12 -3.52 0.20
N TYR A 134 -24.02 -4.00 -1.04
CA TYR A 134 -23.18 -5.14 -1.37
C TYR A 134 -21.70 -4.85 -1.11
N LEU A 135 -21.18 -3.70 -1.57
CA LEU A 135 -19.78 -3.29 -1.42
C LEU A 135 -19.35 -3.11 0.05
N LYS A 136 -20.27 -2.76 0.97
CA LYS A 136 -19.99 -2.73 2.42
C LYS A 136 -19.54 -4.08 2.96
N LEU A 137 -19.87 -5.18 2.29
CA LEU A 137 -19.52 -6.53 2.71
C LEU A 137 -18.05 -6.91 2.42
N PHE A 138 -17.25 -6.04 1.81
CA PHE A 138 -15.89 -6.34 1.31
C PHE A 138 -14.76 -5.72 2.14
N ARG A 139 -15.08 -5.17 3.32
CA ARG A 139 -14.09 -4.58 4.23
C ARG A 139 -13.34 -5.65 5.04
N ALA A 140 -12.21 -5.25 5.64
CA ALA A 140 -11.31 -6.10 6.41
C ALA A 140 -11.99 -6.95 7.50
N ASP A 141 -13.05 -6.48 8.17
CA ASP A 141 -13.75 -7.26 9.18
C ASP A 141 -14.40 -8.53 8.59
N ASN A 142 -14.93 -8.43 7.37
CA ASN A 142 -15.51 -9.56 6.65
C ASN A 142 -14.44 -10.45 6.00
N ILE A 143 -13.30 -9.87 5.59
CA ILE A 143 -12.12 -10.65 5.16
C ILE A 143 -11.59 -11.51 6.31
N VAL A 144 -11.52 -10.97 7.53
CA VAL A 144 -11.10 -11.71 8.72
C VAL A 144 -12.06 -12.85 9.04
N ARG A 145 -13.38 -12.64 8.91
CA ARG A 145 -14.36 -13.73 9.08
C ARG A 145 -14.17 -14.86 8.07
N ASP A 146 -13.82 -14.52 6.82
CA ASP A 146 -13.48 -15.52 5.81
C ASP A 146 -12.20 -16.29 6.15
N CYS A 147 -11.18 -15.58 6.63
CA CYS A 147 -9.94 -16.18 7.09
C CYS A 147 -10.22 -17.19 8.22
N GLU A 148 -11.05 -16.83 9.20
CA GLU A 148 -11.47 -17.73 10.28
C GLU A 148 -12.30 -18.92 9.77
N ALA A 149 -13.24 -18.70 8.86
CA ALA A 149 -14.03 -19.77 8.26
C ALA A 149 -13.14 -20.79 7.54
N VAL A 150 -12.15 -20.30 6.76
CA VAL A 150 -11.17 -21.15 6.07
C VAL A 150 -10.23 -21.85 7.06
N ARG A 151 -9.75 -21.16 8.11
CA ARG A 151 -8.93 -21.77 9.16
C ARG A 151 -9.66 -22.93 9.83
N GLN A 152 -10.92 -22.75 10.21
CA GLN A 152 -11.73 -23.80 10.83
C GLN A 152 -11.97 -24.99 9.88
N ALA A 153 -12.08 -24.76 8.57
CA ALA A 153 -12.23 -25.81 7.58
C ALA A 153 -10.94 -26.64 7.39
N LEU A 154 -9.78 -25.98 7.42
CA LEU A 154 -8.47 -26.62 7.26
C LEU A 154 -7.94 -27.24 8.55
N LEU A 155 -8.33 -26.69 9.71
CA LEU A 155 -7.91 -27.10 11.05
C LEU A 155 -9.12 -27.37 11.96
N PRO A 156 -9.97 -28.37 11.65
CA PRO A 156 -11.19 -28.65 12.40
C PRO A 156 -10.89 -29.15 13.83
N PRO A 157 -11.81 -28.95 14.79
CA PRO A 157 -11.68 -29.53 16.12
C PRO A 157 -11.72 -31.07 16.06
N PRO A 158 -11.04 -31.78 16.99
CA PRO A 158 -11.09 -33.23 17.03
C PRO A 158 -12.51 -33.74 17.36
N PRO A 159 -12.90 -34.94 16.89
CA PRO A 159 -14.27 -35.45 17.02
C PRO A 159 -14.81 -35.62 18.46
N HIS A 160 -13.97 -35.54 19.49
CA HIS A 160 -14.30 -35.92 20.88
C HIS A 160 -13.79 -34.97 21.97
N GLU A 161 -13.53 -33.68 21.70
CA GLU A 161 -13.17 -32.74 22.78
C GLU A 161 -14.41 -32.41 23.65
N PRO A 162 -14.45 -32.80 24.95
CA PRO A 162 -15.43 -32.29 25.90
C PRO A 162 -15.09 -30.84 26.26
N ARG A 163 -16.09 -30.08 26.73
CA ARG A 163 -15.88 -28.75 27.31
C ARG A 163 -15.07 -28.89 28.62
N ASP A 164 -13.76 -28.63 28.51
CA ASP A 164 -12.75 -28.25 29.50
C ASP A 164 -13.05 -28.51 31.01
N ASP A 165 -12.46 -29.58 31.56
CA ASP A 165 -12.42 -29.90 33.01
C ASP A 165 -10.99 -30.01 33.59
N GLY A 166 -9.99 -29.48 32.88
CA GLY A 166 -8.69 -29.10 33.45
C GLY A 166 -7.88 -30.19 34.15
N ALA A 167 -7.17 -31.05 33.40
CA ALA A 167 -5.88 -31.62 33.83
C ALA A 167 -5.09 -32.33 32.70
N ALA A 168 -3.76 -32.13 32.74
CA ALA A 168 -2.65 -32.88 32.11
C ALA A 168 -2.39 -32.76 30.59
N ALA A 169 -1.10 -32.85 30.23
CA ALA A 169 -0.42 -32.36 29.01
C ALA A 169 -1.07 -32.69 27.65
N PRO A 170 -1.01 -31.79 26.62
CA PRO A 170 -1.92 -31.87 25.51
C PRO A 170 -1.51 -32.92 24.46
N PRO A 171 -2.45 -33.77 23.99
CA PRO A 171 -2.30 -34.61 22.82
C PRO A 171 -2.13 -33.78 21.53
N ALA A 172 -2.12 -34.45 20.36
CA ALA A 172 -2.13 -33.82 19.03
C ALA A 172 -3.27 -32.79 18.79
N SER A 173 -4.18 -32.63 19.75
CA SER A 173 -5.31 -31.71 19.86
C SER A 173 -5.02 -30.38 20.58
N SER A 174 -3.78 -30.02 20.93
CA SER A 174 -3.50 -28.72 21.58
C SER A 174 -4.15 -27.53 20.84
N PRO A 175 -4.83 -26.59 21.52
CA PRO A 175 -5.38 -25.37 20.92
C PRO A 175 -4.38 -24.61 20.04
N ALA A 176 -3.09 -24.68 20.39
CA ALA A 176 -1.99 -24.07 19.64
C ALA A 176 -1.77 -24.66 18.22
N ARG A 177 -2.21 -25.90 17.95
CA ARG A 177 -2.17 -26.50 16.60
C ARG A 177 -3.34 -26.07 15.70
N ARG A 178 -4.40 -25.51 16.28
CA ARG A 178 -5.56 -24.99 15.52
C ARG A 178 -5.39 -23.53 15.15
N ALA A 179 -4.51 -22.81 15.86
CA ALA A 179 -4.10 -21.48 15.48
C ALA A 179 -3.12 -21.53 14.29
N TRP A 180 -3.28 -20.61 13.34
CA TRP A 180 -2.33 -20.46 12.22
C TRP A 180 -1.54 -19.15 12.35
N SER A 181 -0.44 -19.05 11.62
CA SER A 181 0.29 -17.79 11.51
C SER A 181 -0.30 -16.95 10.38
N ILE A 182 -0.13 -15.64 10.43
CA ILE A 182 -0.51 -14.74 9.33
C ILE A 182 0.67 -13.87 8.92
N PHE A 183 0.77 -13.54 7.63
CA PHE A 183 1.79 -12.64 7.10
C PHE A 183 1.11 -11.55 6.27
N GLY A 184 1.04 -10.33 6.80
CA GLY A 184 0.41 -9.18 6.14
C GLY A 184 1.39 -8.25 5.44
N GLN A 185 1.11 -7.94 4.18
CA GLN A 185 1.82 -6.89 3.45
C GLN A 185 0.86 -5.73 3.17
N SER A 186 1.27 -4.49 3.44
CA SER A 186 0.45 -3.29 3.19
C SER A 186 -0.95 -3.39 3.81
N PHE A 187 -2.02 -3.30 3.02
CA PHE A 187 -3.40 -3.54 3.46
C PHE A 187 -3.58 -4.88 4.21
N GLY A 188 -2.83 -5.93 3.88
CA GLY A 188 -2.83 -7.18 4.64
C GLY A 188 -2.37 -7.02 6.09
N GLY A 189 -1.57 -6.01 6.42
CA GLY A 189 -1.28 -5.60 7.79
C GLY A 189 -2.48 -4.95 8.49
N PHE A 190 -3.29 -4.16 7.78
CA PHE A 190 -4.56 -3.63 8.31
C PHE A 190 -5.56 -4.76 8.59
N VAL A 191 -5.61 -5.76 7.70
CA VAL A 191 -6.36 -7.00 7.93
C VAL A 191 -5.81 -7.75 9.15
N SER A 192 -4.49 -7.82 9.31
CA SER A 192 -3.86 -8.47 10.47
C SER A 192 -4.23 -7.79 11.80
N LEU A 193 -4.23 -6.46 11.87
CA LEU A 193 -4.70 -5.69 13.04
C LEU A 193 -6.18 -5.98 13.34
N THR A 194 -7.01 -6.07 12.30
CA THR A 194 -8.44 -6.44 12.43
C THR A 194 -8.57 -7.87 12.96
N TYR A 195 -7.73 -8.80 12.51
CA TYR A 195 -7.72 -10.20 12.94
C TYR A 195 -7.32 -10.32 14.42
N LEU A 196 -6.22 -9.69 14.83
CA LEU A 196 -5.78 -9.62 16.23
C LEU A 196 -6.85 -9.03 17.16
N SER A 197 -7.67 -8.13 16.63
CA SER A 197 -8.81 -7.57 17.36
C SER A 197 -10.00 -8.53 17.46
N MET A 198 -10.36 -9.20 16.37
CA MET A 198 -11.62 -9.96 16.30
C MET A 198 -11.47 -11.42 16.74
N HIS A 199 -10.38 -12.07 16.33
CA HIS A 199 -10.15 -13.50 16.51
C HIS A 199 -8.67 -13.87 16.85
N PRO A 200 -8.03 -13.21 17.84
CA PRO A 200 -6.66 -13.56 18.26
C PRO A 200 -6.53 -15.01 18.74
N GLU A 201 -7.61 -15.66 19.17
CA GLU A 201 -7.62 -17.09 19.51
C GLU A 201 -7.32 -18.00 18.32
N GLY A 202 -7.53 -17.52 17.09
CA GLY A 202 -7.19 -18.23 15.86
C GLY A 202 -5.74 -18.04 15.40
N LEU A 203 -4.97 -17.21 16.11
CA LEU A 203 -3.65 -16.76 15.67
C LEU A 203 -2.53 -17.29 16.56
N ARG A 204 -1.51 -17.84 15.91
CA ARG A 204 -0.26 -18.28 16.56
C ARG A 204 0.72 -17.11 16.67
N GLU A 205 0.88 -16.37 15.59
CA GLU A 205 1.77 -15.22 15.44
C GLU A 205 1.37 -14.43 14.19
N SER A 206 1.76 -13.16 14.13
CA SER A 206 1.50 -12.28 12.99
C SER A 206 2.79 -11.60 12.53
N PHE A 207 3.11 -11.72 11.26
CA PHE A 207 4.16 -10.95 10.60
C PHE A 207 3.53 -9.82 9.79
N MET A 208 4.14 -8.64 9.78
CA MET A 208 3.65 -7.49 9.03
C MET A 208 4.78 -6.75 8.30
N THR A 209 4.51 -6.24 7.10
CA THR A 209 5.45 -5.38 6.35
C THR A 209 4.71 -4.19 5.74
N GLY A 210 5.11 -2.97 6.10
CA GLY A 210 4.50 -1.75 5.56
C GLY A 210 2.99 -1.64 5.81
N GLY A 211 2.46 -2.29 6.86
CA GLY A 211 1.02 -2.47 7.07
C GLY A 211 0.52 -2.13 8.47
N LEU A 212 1.32 -1.42 9.26
CA LEU A 212 0.94 -0.92 10.59
C LEU A 212 0.05 0.33 10.45
N GLY A 213 -1.18 0.13 10.01
CA GLY A 213 -2.16 1.19 9.83
C GLY A 213 -2.55 1.88 11.14
N PRO A 214 -3.03 3.13 11.09
CA PRO A 214 -3.47 3.87 12.27
C PRO A 214 -4.78 3.31 12.84
N LEU A 215 -4.83 3.09 14.16
CA LEU A 215 -6.02 2.57 14.85
C LEU A 215 -7.08 3.63 15.20
N ARG A 216 -6.65 4.89 15.40
CA ARG A 216 -7.45 5.96 16.03
C ARG A 216 -7.43 7.29 15.25
N ARG A 217 -7.13 7.23 13.96
CA ARG A 217 -7.05 8.42 13.09
C ARG A 217 -8.13 8.36 12.04
N THR A 218 -8.74 9.51 11.79
CA THR A 218 -9.63 9.72 10.65
C THR A 218 -8.82 9.78 9.37
N ALA A 219 -9.48 9.56 8.22
CA ALA A 219 -8.84 9.72 6.91
C ALA A 219 -8.18 11.11 6.75
N ASP A 220 -8.80 12.18 7.27
CA ASP A 220 -8.27 13.54 7.16
C ASP A 220 -6.92 13.68 7.85
N GLU A 221 -6.78 13.11 9.05
CA GLU A 221 -5.53 13.10 9.81
C GLU A 221 -4.45 12.27 9.13
N VAL A 222 -4.84 11.13 8.54
CA VAL A 222 -3.91 10.28 7.78
C VAL A 222 -3.41 11.02 6.53
N TYR A 223 -4.31 11.57 5.73
CA TYR A 223 -3.93 12.29 4.51
C TYR A 223 -3.13 13.56 4.81
N ALA A 224 -3.39 14.24 5.92
CA ALA A 224 -2.56 15.38 6.33
C ALA A 224 -1.08 14.99 6.55
N GLN A 225 -0.80 13.76 6.98
CA GLN A 225 0.57 13.24 7.11
C GLN A 225 1.10 12.72 5.77
N THR A 226 0.34 11.88 5.06
CA THR A 226 0.84 11.28 3.82
C THR A 226 1.09 12.34 2.73
N PHE A 227 0.27 13.40 2.65
CA PHE A 227 0.56 14.52 1.74
C PHE A 227 1.89 15.23 2.05
N ARG A 228 2.31 15.33 3.32
CA ARG A 228 3.63 15.91 3.67
C ARG A 228 4.74 15.07 3.06
N LYS A 229 4.65 13.74 3.20
CA LYS A 229 5.62 12.84 2.58
C LYS A 229 5.56 12.89 1.05
N VAL A 230 4.38 13.01 0.44
CA VAL A 230 4.25 13.20 -1.02
C VAL A 230 4.91 14.51 -1.48
N VAL A 231 4.80 15.60 -0.72
CA VAL A 231 5.51 16.87 -1.00
C VAL A 231 7.03 16.66 -0.99
N GLU A 232 7.56 15.95 0.00
CA GLU A 232 8.99 15.61 0.08
C GLU A 232 9.43 14.75 -1.12
N ARG A 233 8.63 13.77 -1.53
CA ARG A 233 8.92 12.90 -2.68
C ARG A 233 8.87 13.65 -4.01
N ASN A 234 7.93 14.57 -4.20
CA ASN A 234 7.91 15.47 -5.35
C ASN A 234 9.16 16.38 -5.40
N ALA A 235 9.56 16.93 -4.25
CA ALA A 235 10.77 17.74 -4.18
C ALA A 235 12.02 16.90 -4.51
N ALA A 236 12.08 15.64 -4.10
CA ALA A 236 13.15 14.72 -4.47
C ALA A 236 13.12 14.39 -5.97
N TYR A 237 11.95 14.15 -6.55
CA TYR A 237 11.75 13.91 -7.98
C TYR A 237 12.28 15.07 -8.84
N TYR A 238 11.80 16.29 -8.59
CA TYR A 238 12.23 17.46 -9.38
C TYR A 238 13.67 17.90 -9.10
N ARG A 239 14.25 17.54 -7.95
CA ARG A 239 15.68 17.71 -7.72
C ARG A 239 16.51 16.74 -8.57
N LYS A 240 16.01 15.51 -8.75
CA LYS A 240 16.68 14.47 -9.55
C LYS A 240 16.52 14.72 -11.05
N PHE A 241 15.34 15.18 -11.48
CA PHE A 241 14.98 15.43 -12.88
C PHE A 241 14.42 16.87 -13.03
N PRO A 242 15.28 17.90 -12.97
CA PRO A 242 14.84 19.30 -13.06
C PRO A 242 14.15 19.65 -14.40
N GLU A 243 14.49 18.96 -15.48
CA GLU A 243 13.86 19.09 -16.80
C GLU A 243 12.38 18.69 -16.82
N ASP A 244 11.97 17.80 -15.92
CA ASP A 244 10.58 17.33 -15.85
C ASP A 244 9.62 18.42 -15.37
N VAL A 245 10.12 19.48 -14.72
CA VAL A 245 9.31 20.65 -14.34
C VAL A 245 8.62 21.24 -15.57
N GLU A 246 9.36 21.42 -16.66
CA GLU A 246 8.81 21.95 -17.91
C GLU A 246 8.08 20.87 -18.70
N ALA A 247 8.60 19.65 -18.75
CA ALA A 247 7.96 18.54 -19.47
C ALA A 247 6.54 18.26 -18.94
N VAL A 248 6.36 18.20 -17.62
CA VAL A 248 5.05 17.98 -16.99
C VAL A 248 4.08 19.12 -17.30
N ARG A 249 4.53 20.38 -17.26
CA ARG A 249 3.68 21.52 -17.63
C ARG A 249 3.23 21.46 -19.08
N ARG A 250 4.14 21.16 -20.01
CA ARG A 250 3.78 21.01 -21.43
C ARG A 250 2.75 19.91 -21.64
N LEU A 251 2.90 18.78 -20.95
CA LEU A 251 1.95 17.67 -21.00
C LEU A 251 0.58 18.06 -20.43
N VAL A 252 0.55 18.71 -19.27
CA VAL A 252 -0.71 19.19 -18.65
C VAL A 252 -1.40 20.20 -19.56
N THR A 253 -0.70 21.21 -20.07
CA THR A 253 -1.25 22.19 -21.02
C THR A 253 -1.78 21.51 -22.29
N HIS A 254 -1.08 20.52 -22.82
CA HIS A 254 -1.56 19.74 -23.97
C HIS A 254 -2.86 19.00 -23.66
N LEU A 255 -2.97 18.39 -22.48
CA LEU A 255 -4.17 17.66 -22.06
C LEU A 255 -5.35 18.60 -21.82
N GLU A 256 -5.14 19.76 -21.20
CA GLU A 256 -6.15 20.81 -21.03
C GLU A 256 -6.69 21.28 -22.39
N SER A 257 -5.83 21.39 -23.40
CA SER A 257 -6.23 21.77 -24.77
C SER A 257 -7.13 20.73 -25.47
N LYS A 258 -7.30 19.53 -24.91
CA LYS A 258 -8.17 18.47 -25.47
C LYS A 258 -9.56 18.43 -24.82
N GLY A 259 -9.85 19.33 -23.88
CA GLY A 259 -11.16 19.39 -23.21
C GLY A 259 -11.38 18.19 -22.30
N ALA A 260 -12.22 17.23 -22.73
CA ALA A 260 -12.60 16.06 -21.93
C ALA A 260 -11.47 15.02 -21.73
N GLY A 261 -10.28 15.26 -22.27
CA GLY A 261 -9.12 14.36 -22.21
C GLY A 261 -8.95 13.49 -23.45
N ILE A 262 -7.86 12.74 -23.49
CA ILE A 262 -7.47 11.85 -24.60
C ILE A 262 -7.97 10.43 -24.33
N ASP A 263 -8.54 9.76 -25.32
CA ASP A 263 -8.95 8.35 -25.21
C ASP A 263 -7.77 7.43 -24.90
N LEU A 264 -7.94 6.59 -23.88
CA LEU A 264 -7.00 5.55 -23.53
C LEU A 264 -7.42 4.20 -24.14
N PRO A 265 -6.47 3.28 -24.40
CA PRO A 265 -6.79 1.97 -24.96
C PRO A 265 -7.67 1.07 -24.08
N ASP A 266 -7.78 1.38 -22.78
CA ASP A 266 -8.62 0.71 -21.79
C ASP A 266 -10.09 1.23 -21.80
N GLY A 267 -10.41 2.20 -22.67
CA GLY A 267 -11.72 2.84 -22.75
C GLY A 267 -11.88 4.06 -21.83
N GLY A 268 -10.88 4.35 -20.98
CA GLY A 268 -10.88 5.51 -20.12
C GLY A 268 -10.38 6.79 -20.81
N LYS A 269 -10.22 7.85 -20.02
CA LYS A 269 -9.71 9.16 -20.46
C LYS A 269 -8.43 9.53 -19.72
N LEU A 270 -7.42 9.99 -20.45
CA LEU A 270 -6.26 10.68 -19.92
C LEU A 270 -6.57 12.17 -19.76
N THR A 271 -6.65 12.61 -18.52
CA THR A 271 -6.83 14.02 -18.11
C THR A 271 -5.59 14.50 -17.34
N PRO A 272 -5.43 15.81 -17.09
CA PRO A 272 -4.35 16.31 -16.22
C PRO A 272 -4.34 15.63 -14.86
N GLY A 273 -5.51 15.44 -14.25
CA GLY A 273 -5.64 14.74 -12.96
C GLY A 273 -5.15 13.29 -13.04
N ARG A 274 -5.53 12.54 -14.08
CA ARG A 274 -5.07 11.15 -14.26
C ARG A 274 -3.55 11.07 -14.49
N LEU A 275 -2.97 12.04 -15.22
CA LEU A 275 -1.51 12.15 -15.38
C LEU A 275 -0.82 12.44 -14.05
N LEU A 276 -1.34 13.40 -13.26
CA LEU A 276 -0.72 13.79 -11.99
C LEU A 276 -0.92 12.73 -10.88
N SER A 277 -1.82 11.76 -11.06
CA SER A 277 -1.98 10.60 -10.17
C SER A 277 -0.94 9.50 -10.36
N VAL A 278 -0.04 9.57 -11.37
CA VAL A 278 1.02 8.55 -11.55
C VAL A 278 2.10 8.61 -10.46
N GLY A 279 2.13 9.68 -9.65
CA GLY A 279 3.04 9.81 -8.52
C GLY A 279 2.81 8.78 -7.40
N LEU A 280 1.75 7.97 -7.47
CA LEU A 280 1.60 6.78 -6.62
C LEU A 280 2.88 5.96 -6.62
N ALA A 281 3.56 5.86 -7.75
CA ALA A 281 4.88 5.25 -7.90
C ALA A 281 5.94 5.70 -6.90
N PHE A 282 5.92 6.96 -6.45
CA PHE A 282 7.00 7.57 -5.68
C PHE A 282 7.28 6.88 -4.32
N GLY A 283 6.34 6.10 -3.80
CA GLY A 283 6.51 5.36 -2.54
C GLY A 283 7.23 4.02 -2.67
N ALA A 284 7.61 3.61 -3.88
CA ALA A 284 8.36 2.39 -4.14
C ALA A 284 9.83 2.67 -4.52
N HIS A 285 10.70 1.67 -4.30
CA HIS A 285 12.05 1.67 -4.86
C HIS A 285 11.99 1.83 -6.40
N GLY A 286 12.79 2.74 -6.97
CA GLY A 286 12.80 3.04 -8.41
C GLY A 286 11.59 3.84 -8.91
N GLY A 287 10.66 4.23 -8.03
CA GLY A 287 9.43 4.93 -8.41
C GLY A 287 9.65 6.28 -9.09
N LEU A 288 10.65 7.04 -8.65
CA LEU A 288 11.00 8.33 -9.26
C LEU A 288 11.45 8.15 -10.71
N ASP A 289 12.33 7.17 -10.96
CA ASP A 289 12.84 6.82 -12.28
C ASP A 289 11.74 6.32 -13.21
N MET A 290 10.78 5.54 -12.68
CA MET A 290 9.63 5.05 -13.44
C MET A 290 8.73 6.20 -13.93
N VAL A 291 8.43 7.17 -13.07
CA VAL A 291 7.63 8.35 -13.48
C VAL A 291 8.41 9.19 -14.49
N HIS A 292 9.70 9.43 -14.26
CA HIS A 292 10.54 10.15 -15.21
C HIS A 292 10.54 9.47 -16.59
N ALA A 293 10.72 8.15 -16.65
CA ALA A 293 10.69 7.42 -17.92
C ALA A 293 9.35 7.58 -18.67
N LEU A 294 8.23 7.61 -17.93
CA LEU A 294 6.90 7.86 -18.51
C LEU A 294 6.78 9.29 -19.04
N ILE A 295 7.16 10.29 -18.24
CA ILE A 295 7.13 11.71 -18.61
C ILE A 295 8.04 11.99 -19.81
N LEU A 296 9.27 11.50 -19.79
CA LEU A 296 10.23 11.60 -20.88
C LEU A 296 9.66 11.02 -22.18
N LYS A 297 9.04 9.83 -22.10
CA LYS A 297 8.43 9.19 -23.27
C LYS A 297 7.27 10.05 -23.83
N MET A 298 6.36 10.50 -22.97
CA MET A 298 5.20 11.29 -23.39
C MET A 298 5.62 12.65 -23.96
N ALA A 299 6.60 13.32 -23.35
CA ALA A 299 7.14 14.57 -23.85
C ALA A 299 7.82 14.39 -25.21
N THR A 300 8.59 13.31 -25.38
CA THR A 300 9.22 12.96 -26.66
C THR A 300 8.19 12.69 -27.75
N ASP A 301 7.08 12.01 -27.44
CA ASP A 301 5.99 11.79 -28.40
C ASP A 301 5.41 13.13 -28.90
N LEU A 302 5.21 14.10 -28.01
CA LEU A 302 4.73 15.44 -28.40
C LEU A 302 5.76 16.18 -29.26
N ASP A 303 7.05 16.08 -28.94
CA ASP A 303 8.12 16.74 -29.69
C ASP A 303 8.29 16.14 -31.10
N GLN A 304 8.12 14.83 -31.25
CA GLN A 304 8.28 14.13 -32.53
C GLN A 304 7.03 14.17 -33.40
N PHE A 305 5.85 13.99 -32.80
CA PHE A 305 4.62 13.71 -33.55
C PHE A 305 3.52 14.74 -33.32
N GLY A 306 3.64 15.58 -32.28
CA GLY A 306 2.57 16.50 -31.86
C GLY A 306 1.37 15.82 -31.19
N PHE A 307 1.43 14.51 -30.96
CA PHE A 307 0.41 13.72 -30.28
C PHE A 307 1.03 12.59 -29.45
N LEU A 308 0.30 12.09 -28.45
CA LEU A 308 0.74 10.98 -27.62
C LEU A 308 0.51 9.64 -28.33
N THR A 309 1.56 8.81 -28.44
CA THR A 309 1.46 7.51 -29.11
C THR A 309 0.63 6.52 -28.31
N ARG A 310 0.06 5.51 -29.00
CA ARG A 310 -0.66 4.41 -28.34
C ARG A 310 0.18 3.71 -27.27
N ALA A 311 1.50 3.61 -27.46
CA ALA A 311 2.40 3.01 -26.48
C ALA A 311 2.49 3.84 -25.18
N SER A 312 2.54 5.17 -25.28
CA SER A 312 2.47 6.05 -24.09
C SER A 312 1.13 5.95 -23.40
N LEU A 313 0.03 6.01 -24.17
CA LEU A 313 -1.31 5.91 -23.62
C LEU A 313 -1.55 4.57 -22.91
N ALA A 314 -1.09 3.45 -23.49
CA ALA A 314 -1.14 2.14 -22.84
C ALA A 314 -0.31 2.09 -21.54
N SER A 315 0.84 2.75 -21.51
CA SER A 315 1.70 2.82 -20.32
C SER A 315 1.04 3.60 -19.18
N VAL A 316 0.34 4.70 -19.49
CA VAL A 316 -0.43 5.46 -18.50
C VAL A 316 -1.65 4.67 -18.01
N ALA A 317 -2.39 4.04 -18.92
CA ALA A 317 -3.55 3.20 -18.60
C ALA A 317 -3.19 2.09 -17.60
N ALA A 318 -2.05 1.42 -17.81
CA ALA A 318 -1.58 0.32 -16.95
C ALA A 318 -0.99 0.78 -15.60
N HIS A 319 -0.73 2.08 -15.41
CA HIS A 319 0.02 2.57 -14.24
C HIS A 319 -0.75 2.40 -12.93
N ASN A 320 -2.04 2.76 -12.96
CA ASN A 320 -2.95 2.70 -11.83
C ASN A 320 -4.17 1.86 -12.25
N PRO A 321 -4.15 0.52 -12.08
CA PRO A 321 -5.11 -0.41 -12.68
C PRO A 321 -6.42 -0.50 -11.88
N PHE A 322 -7.11 0.62 -11.70
CA PHE A 322 -8.34 0.66 -10.90
C PHE A 322 -9.56 0.03 -11.59
N ASP A 323 -9.60 -0.02 -12.92
CA ASP A 323 -10.67 -0.68 -13.66
C ASP A 323 -10.70 -2.19 -13.39
N THR A 324 -9.53 -2.83 -13.27
CA THR A 324 -9.43 -4.27 -12.97
C THR A 324 -9.38 -4.58 -11.48
N ASN A 325 -9.30 -3.56 -10.62
CA ASN A 325 -9.27 -3.69 -9.15
C ASN A 325 -10.16 -2.61 -8.51
N PRO A 326 -11.47 -2.59 -8.79
CA PRO A 326 -12.35 -1.47 -8.42
C PRO A 326 -12.49 -1.32 -6.90
N LEU A 327 -12.33 -2.40 -6.14
CA LEU A 327 -12.29 -2.36 -4.68
C LEU A 327 -11.17 -1.47 -4.15
N TYR A 328 -10.03 -1.38 -4.86
CA TYR A 328 -8.98 -0.46 -4.48
C TYR A 328 -9.49 0.97 -4.48
N ALA A 329 -10.12 1.44 -5.56
CA ALA A 329 -10.64 2.81 -5.64
C ALA A 329 -11.84 3.05 -4.73
N ILE A 330 -12.77 2.09 -4.64
CA ILE A 330 -14.04 2.24 -3.92
C ILE A 330 -13.84 2.18 -2.41
N LEU A 331 -13.03 1.23 -1.93
CA LEU A 331 -12.89 0.97 -0.50
C LEU A 331 -11.63 1.56 0.10
N HIS A 332 -10.75 2.24 -0.65
CA HIS A 332 -9.49 2.81 -0.15
C HIS A 332 -9.63 3.66 1.12
N GLU A 333 -10.54 4.62 1.14
CA GLU A 333 -10.71 5.49 2.30
C GLU A 333 -11.53 4.87 3.43
N PRO A 334 -12.55 4.02 3.15
CA PRO A 334 -13.23 3.24 4.18
C PRO A 334 -12.32 2.40 5.09
N LEU A 335 -11.06 2.14 4.73
CA LEU A 335 -10.04 1.56 5.61
C LEU A 335 -9.87 2.38 6.91
N TYR A 336 -10.01 3.71 6.82
CA TYR A 336 -9.83 4.64 7.94
C TYR A 336 -11.15 4.93 8.69
N CYS A 337 -12.28 4.38 8.24
CA CYS A 337 -13.57 4.50 8.92
C CYS A 337 -13.68 3.46 10.05
N TYR A 338 -12.87 3.65 11.10
CA TYR A 338 -12.65 2.65 12.14
C TYR A 338 -13.78 2.50 13.17
N LYS A 339 -14.72 3.45 13.24
CA LYS A 339 -15.88 3.42 14.16
C LYS A 339 -17.12 4.12 13.58
N PRO A 340 -18.33 3.87 14.13
CA PRO A 340 -19.54 4.57 13.74
C PRO A 340 -19.41 6.09 13.92
N GLY A 341 -20.06 6.83 13.02
CA GLY A 341 -20.02 8.29 12.96
C GLY A 341 -18.89 8.87 12.10
N ILE A 342 -18.04 8.02 11.51
CA ILE A 342 -16.95 8.45 10.62
C ILE A 342 -17.27 8.02 9.18
N ALA A 343 -17.37 9.01 8.29
CA ALA A 343 -17.42 8.85 6.85
C ALA A 343 -16.15 9.44 6.24
N SER A 344 -15.67 8.87 5.14
CA SER A 344 -14.45 9.37 4.50
C SER A 344 -14.68 10.70 3.80
N ASN A 345 -15.85 10.87 3.16
CA ASN A 345 -16.26 12.06 2.44
C ASN A 345 -15.19 12.60 1.49
N TRP A 346 -14.57 11.70 0.70
CA TRP A 346 -13.49 12.04 -0.23
C TRP A 346 -12.37 12.83 0.47
N SER A 347 -11.88 12.26 1.57
CA SER A 347 -10.93 12.90 2.48
C SER A 347 -9.66 13.35 1.76
N ALA A 348 -9.07 12.49 0.94
CA ALA A 348 -7.86 12.80 0.17
C ALA A 348 -8.07 14.04 -0.71
N TYR A 349 -9.24 14.13 -1.34
CA TYR A 349 -9.61 15.27 -2.18
C TYR A 349 -9.79 16.54 -1.36
N ARG A 350 -10.52 16.48 -0.23
CA ARG A 350 -10.74 17.63 0.64
C ARG A 350 -9.44 18.16 1.23
N VAL A 351 -8.61 17.28 1.78
CA VAL A 351 -7.30 17.66 2.36
C VAL A 351 -6.37 18.19 1.27
N GLY A 352 -6.28 17.50 0.13
CA GLY A 352 -5.43 17.92 -0.99
C GLY A 352 -5.76 19.32 -1.50
N LYS A 353 -7.04 19.66 -1.63
CA LYS A 353 -7.47 21.02 -2.06
C LYS A 353 -7.06 22.14 -1.11
N MET A 354 -6.76 21.83 0.15
CA MET A 354 -6.29 22.83 1.13
C MET A 354 -4.78 23.09 1.05
N LEU A 355 -4.04 22.32 0.24
CA LEU A 355 -2.58 22.39 0.15
C LEU A 355 -2.14 23.16 -1.10
N PRO A 356 -1.33 24.22 -0.98
CA PRO A 356 -0.88 25.03 -2.12
C PRO A 356 -0.17 24.22 -3.22
N GLN A 357 0.57 23.17 -2.84
CA GLN A 357 1.31 22.31 -3.76
C GLN A 357 0.37 21.51 -4.69
N PHE A 358 -0.86 21.26 -4.25
CA PHE A 358 -1.88 20.50 -4.98
C PHE A 358 -3.06 21.38 -5.38
N SER A 359 -2.83 22.69 -5.58
CA SER A 359 -3.87 23.65 -5.94
C SER A 359 -4.61 23.29 -7.25
N TRP A 360 -4.00 22.47 -8.11
CA TRP A 360 -4.62 21.96 -9.32
C TRP A 360 -5.80 21.00 -9.05
N LEU A 361 -5.94 20.47 -7.82
CA LEU A 361 -7.12 19.71 -7.41
C LEU A 361 -8.35 20.58 -7.22
N ALA A 362 -8.19 21.89 -6.98
CA ALA A 362 -9.31 22.81 -6.79
C ALA A 362 -9.76 23.40 -8.13
N THR A 363 -11.08 23.52 -8.31
CA THR A 363 -11.64 24.27 -9.44
C THR A 363 -11.20 25.74 -9.39
N GLU A 364 -11.28 26.45 -10.52
CA GLU A 364 -10.94 27.88 -10.55
C GLU A 364 -11.81 28.70 -9.57
N VAL A 365 -13.09 28.33 -9.42
CA VAL A 365 -14.03 28.97 -8.48
C VAL A 365 -13.60 28.72 -7.02
N GLU A 366 -13.21 27.50 -6.68
CA GLU A 366 -12.73 27.15 -5.33
C GLU A 366 -11.37 27.80 -5.00
N ARG A 367 -10.48 27.93 -6.00
CA ARG A 367 -9.21 28.65 -5.87
C ARG A 367 -9.41 30.15 -5.63
N ALA A 368 -10.38 30.76 -6.32
CA ALA A 368 -10.71 32.17 -6.13
C ALA A 368 -11.35 32.47 -4.76
N GLN A 369 -12.04 31.49 -4.16
CA GLN A 369 -12.68 31.64 -2.84
C GLN A 369 -11.73 31.37 -1.66
N SER A 370 -10.65 30.63 -1.88
CA SER A 370 -9.66 30.27 -0.83
C SER A 370 -8.54 31.30 -0.66
N ASN A 371 -8.35 32.21 -1.62
CA ASN A 371 -7.45 33.36 -1.51
C ASN A 371 -8.28 34.65 -1.35
N PRO A 372 -8.38 35.27 -0.16
CA PRO A 372 -8.87 36.65 -0.09
C PRO A 372 -7.92 37.57 -0.87
N PRO A 373 -8.42 38.61 -1.56
CA PRO A 373 -7.55 39.58 -2.22
C PRO A 373 -6.62 40.21 -1.18
N ALA A 374 -5.32 40.23 -1.50
CA ALA A 374 -4.33 40.87 -0.64
C ALA A 374 -4.74 42.32 -0.38
N GLU A 375 -4.97 42.67 0.89
CA GLU A 375 -5.23 44.05 1.27
C GLU A 375 -4.02 44.92 0.87
N PRO A 376 -4.26 46.13 0.34
CA PRO A 376 -3.19 47.03 -0.03
C PRO A 376 -2.40 47.43 1.21
N SER A 377 -1.09 47.17 1.17
CA SER A 377 -0.12 47.51 2.20
C SER A 377 -0.21 48.99 2.57
N SER A 378 -0.71 49.30 3.78
CA SER A 378 -0.54 50.61 4.39
C SER A 378 0.73 50.61 5.22
N SER A 379 1.71 51.38 4.75
CA SER A 379 2.93 51.70 5.48
C SER A 379 2.60 52.56 6.69
N SER A 380 2.87 52.10 7.90
CA SER A 380 3.15 53.00 9.02
C SER A 380 4.20 52.40 9.96
N SER A 381 5.24 53.18 10.18
CA SER A 381 6.36 52.96 11.08
C SER A 381 5.97 53.23 12.53
N SER A 382 6.36 52.38 13.47
CA SER A 382 6.90 52.84 14.77
C SER A 382 7.58 51.70 15.53
N SER A 383 8.69 52.04 16.17
CA SER A 383 9.53 51.19 17.01
C SER A 383 8.99 51.08 18.44
N SER A 384 9.22 49.96 19.12
CA SER A 384 9.92 49.91 20.43
C SER A 384 9.70 48.57 21.15
N ALA A 385 10.83 47.97 21.53
CA ALA A 385 11.14 47.04 22.63
C ALA A 385 10.02 46.50 23.55
N ALA A 386 10.01 45.18 23.80
CA ALA A 386 10.59 44.58 25.01
C ALA A 386 10.32 43.07 25.08
N VAL A 387 11.28 42.36 25.67
CA VAL A 387 11.39 40.92 25.88
C VAL A 387 10.64 40.50 27.15
N SER A 388 9.89 39.39 27.12
CA SER A 388 9.96 38.38 28.20
C SER A 388 9.29 37.05 27.82
N ALA A 389 9.88 35.98 28.33
CA ALA A 389 9.75 34.59 27.87
C ALA A 389 8.85 33.72 28.78
N LEU A 390 8.40 32.58 28.24
CA LEU A 390 7.91 31.40 28.95
C LEU A 390 8.49 30.12 28.27
N PRO A 391 8.51 28.94 28.94
CA PRO A 391 9.73 28.14 29.06
C PRO A 391 9.84 26.88 28.17
N ILE A 392 11.10 26.61 27.80
CA ILE A 392 11.89 25.36 27.82
C ILE A 392 11.14 23.99 27.86
N ARG A 393 11.35 23.19 26.80
CA ARG A 393 11.24 21.71 26.78
C ARG A 393 12.64 21.07 26.97
N PRO A 394 12.75 19.85 27.55
CA PRO A 394 14.03 19.29 27.98
C PRO A 394 14.87 18.63 26.86
N PRO A 395 16.19 18.48 27.06
CA PRO A 395 17.15 18.03 26.05
C PRO A 395 17.45 16.53 26.19
N GLN A 396 16.80 15.68 25.38
CA GLN A 396 17.26 14.29 25.19
C GLN A 396 17.26 13.84 23.72
N GLN A 397 16.65 14.58 22.80
CA GLN A 397 16.59 14.20 21.37
C GLN A 397 17.79 14.65 20.53
N GLN A 398 18.56 15.66 20.96
CA GLN A 398 19.68 16.18 20.16
C GLN A 398 20.98 15.36 20.26
N GLN A 399 21.20 14.63 21.37
CA GLN A 399 22.44 13.87 21.55
C GLN A 399 22.48 12.55 20.75
N GLN A 400 21.33 11.93 20.45
CA GLN A 400 21.29 10.70 19.64
C GLN A 400 21.46 10.97 18.14
N GLN A 401 20.99 12.11 17.62
CA GLN A 401 21.18 12.48 16.20
C GLN A 401 22.64 12.80 15.85
N GLN A 402 23.41 13.40 16.77
CA GLN A 402 24.82 13.69 16.52
C GLN A 402 25.71 12.44 16.54
N GLN A 403 25.39 11.43 17.35
CA GLN A 403 26.17 10.19 17.38
C GLN A 403 25.96 9.31 16.13
N GLN A 404 24.77 9.33 15.51
CA GLN A 404 24.52 8.57 14.28
C GLN A 404 25.16 9.21 13.04
N GLN A 405 25.29 10.54 12.99
CA GLN A 405 25.98 11.22 11.89
C GLN A 405 27.50 11.02 11.89
N GLN A 406 28.10 10.83 13.07
CA GLN A 406 29.55 10.58 13.18
C GLN A 406 29.95 9.16 12.73
N GLN A 407 29.08 8.16 12.91
CA GLN A 407 29.32 6.80 12.40
C GLN A 407 29.22 6.73 10.86
N HIS A 408 28.40 7.58 10.24
CA HIS A 408 28.25 7.63 8.78
C HIS A 408 29.47 8.25 8.07
N HIS A 409 30.16 9.20 8.72
CA HIS A 409 31.39 9.81 8.17
C HIS A 409 32.62 8.88 8.25
N GLN A 410 32.66 7.95 9.20
CA GLN A 410 33.80 7.02 9.32
C GLN A 410 33.77 5.89 8.27
N HIS A 411 32.61 5.53 7.72
CA HIS A 411 32.52 4.50 6.69
C HIS A 411 32.81 5.00 5.26
N GLN A 412 32.73 6.31 5.00
CA GLN A 412 33.01 6.87 3.67
C GLN A 412 34.49 7.19 3.40
N HIS A 413 35.36 7.15 4.43
CA HIS A 413 36.77 7.51 4.28
C HIS A 413 37.74 6.35 3.99
N GLN A 414 37.28 5.12 3.76
CA GLN A 414 38.16 3.97 3.47
C GLN A 414 38.24 3.53 1.99
N HIS A 415 37.60 4.25 1.06
CA HIS A 415 37.74 3.98 -0.37
C HIS A 415 37.98 5.26 -1.18
N GLN A 416 39.17 5.85 -1.05
CA GLN A 416 39.79 6.68 -2.10
C GLN A 416 41.23 7.05 -1.72
N HIS A 417 42.18 6.16 -1.99
CA HIS A 417 43.58 6.56 -2.17
C HIS A 417 44.30 5.55 -3.07
N GLN A 418 44.45 5.87 -4.35
CA GLN A 418 45.67 5.55 -5.08
C GLN A 418 45.82 6.43 -6.33
N HIS A 419 47.02 7.02 -6.44
CA HIS A 419 47.66 7.71 -7.57
C HIS A 419 47.41 9.21 -7.79
N GLN A 420 48.31 10.01 -7.22
CA GLN A 420 48.89 11.21 -7.84
C GLN A 420 50.36 10.94 -8.18
N HIS A 421 50.75 11.22 -9.42
CA HIS A 421 51.88 12.09 -9.81
C HIS A 421 52.27 11.85 -11.26
N GLN A 422 52.16 12.89 -12.10
CA GLN A 422 53.15 13.24 -13.12
C GLN A 422 52.89 14.66 -13.64
N GLN A 423 53.95 15.47 -13.70
CA GLN A 423 54.00 16.84 -14.23
C GLN A 423 54.01 16.83 -15.78
N PRO A 424 53.65 17.95 -16.45
CA PRO A 424 53.49 18.01 -17.90
C PRO A 424 54.77 18.49 -18.63
N PRO A 425 54.92 18.21 -19.94
CA PRO A 425 55.76 19.02 -20.81
C PRO A 425 55.01 19.70 -21.99
N ALA A 426 55.38 20.96 -22.18
CA ALA A 426 55.50 21.79 -23.39
C ALA A 426 54.61 21.58 -24.65
N SER A 427 53.84 22.64 -24.95
CA SER A 427 53.73 23.42 -26.20
C SER A 427 53.92 22.76 -27.58
N ALA A 428 52.84 22.75 -28.40
CA ALA A 428 52.85 22.71 -29.87
C ALA A 428 51.54 23.33 -30.44
N PRO A 429 51.49 23.78 -31.72
CA PRO A 429 50.79 25.01 -32.13
C PRO A 429 49.33 24.86 -32.60
N SER A 430 48.65 26.00 -32.60
CA SER A 430 47.24 26.26 -32.89
C SER A 430 46.78 25.87 -34.31
N ALA A 431 45.60 25.25 -34.40
CA ALA A 431 44.81 25.07 -35.62
C ALA A 431 43.80 26.23 -35.80
N PRO A 432 43.38 26.59 -37.03
CA PRO A 432 42.60 27.79 -37.30
C PRO A 432 41.11 27.61 -36.98
N ALA A 433 40.48 28.73 -36.58
CA ALA A 433 39.09 28.83 -36.13
C ALA A 433 38.05 28.55 -37.23
N PRO A 434 36.90 27.94 -36.91
CA PRO A 434 35.75 27.91 -37.81
C PRO A 434 34.93 29.21 -37.70
N SER A 435 34.38 29.64 -38.85
CA SER A 435 33.51 30.80 -39.04
C SER A 435 32.21 30.74 -38.21
N PRO A 436 31.56 31.88 -37.89
CA PRO A 436 30.44 31.92 -36.96
C PRO A 436 29.15 31.41 -37.62
N THR A 437 28.76 30.19 -37.26
CA THR A 437 27.39 29.69 -37.48
C THR A 437 26.48 30.34 -36.44
N THR A 438 25.39 30.95 -36.91
CA THR A 438 24.31 31.51 -36.08
C THR A 438 23.87 30.53 -35.01
N GLN A 439 24.12 30.87 -33.74
CA GLN A 439 23.57 30.17 -32.60
C GLN A 439 22.04 30.22 -32.65
N PRO A 440 21.34 29.09 -32.45
CA PRO A 440 19.89 29.13 -32.22
C PRO A 440 19.60 30.00 -30.99
N PRO A 441 18.48 30.74 -30.97
CA PRO A 441 18.14 31.61 -29.85
C PRO A 441 18.15 30.79 -28.55
N ALA A 442 18.80 31.34 -27.52
CA ALA A 442 18.81 30.76 -26.19
C ALA A 442 17.36 30.49 -25.74
N PRO A 443 17.07 29.33 -25.13
CA PRO A 443 15.75 29.05 -24.63
C PRO A 443 15.33 30.16 -23.66
N PRO A 444 14.04 30.57 -23.67
CA PRO A 444 13.56 31.57 -22.75
C PRO A 444 13.86 31.15 -21.31
N PRO A 445 14.19 32.10 -20.41
CA PRO A 445 14.42 31.77 -19.01
C PRO A 445 13.18 31.05 -18.46
N PRO A 446 13.36 29.98 -17.66
CA PRO A 446 12.23 29.21 -17.16
C PRO A 446 11.27 30.13 -16.41
N ARG A 447 9.98 30.03 -16.72
CA ARG A 447 8.94 30.72 -15.96
C ARG A 447 9.06 30.29 -14.49
N ARG A 448 9.07 31.28 -13.59
CA ARG A 448 9.20 31.12 -12.13
C ARG A 448 7.93 30.57 -11.47
N ASP A 449 7.07 29.90 -12.22
CA ASP A 449 5.90 29.26 -11.63
C ASP A 449 6.38 28.03 -10.83
N PRO A 450 5.72 27.68 -9.71
CA PRO A 450 6.05 26.48 -8.95
C PRO A 450 5.82 25.21 -9.79
N PRO A 451 6.57 24.11 -9.56
CA PRO A 451 6.33 22.84 -10.25
C PRO A 451 4.93 22.29 -9.92
N LEU A 452 4.32 21.53 -10.84
CA LEU A 452 3.06 20.83 -10.60
C LEU A 452 3.34 19.54 -9.83
N TYR A 453 2.73 19.33 -8.68
CA TYR A 453 3.04 18.16 -7.86
C TYR A 453 2.16 16.98 -8.26
N PHE A 454 2.75 15.80 -8.40
CA PHE A 454 2.05 14.54 -8.51
C PHE A 454 1.48 14.11 -7.15
N THR A 455 0.35 13.42 -7.13
CA THR A 455 -0.19 12.82 -5.91
C THR A 455 0.46 11.48 -5.60
N GLY A 456 0.31 11.00 -4.37
CA GLY A 456 0.70 9.65 -3.98
C GLY A 456 -0.46 8.67 -4.08
N GLU A 457 -0.65 7.88 -3.03
CA GLU A 457 -1.73 6.88 -2.90
C GLU A 457 -3.05 7.52 -2.44
N MET A 458 -3.57 8.42 -3.27
CA MET A 458 -4.83 9.11 -3.03
C MET A 458 -5.86 8.72 -4.09
N ILE A 459 -7.10 8.50 -3.66
CA ILE A 459 -8.24 8.32 -4.57
C ILE A 459 -9.10 9.58 -4.56
N PHE A 460 -9.39 10.11 -5.75
CA PHE A 460 -10.19 11.31 -5.95
C PHE A 460 -11.50 10.97 -6.67
N PRO A 461 -12.55 11.80 -6.48
CA PRO A 461 -13.82 11.64 -7.20
C PRO A 461 -13.65 11.56 -8.71
N PHE A 462 -12.71 12.33 -9.28
CA PHE A 462 -12.49 12.33 -10.73
C PHE A 462 -11.94 11.01 -11.28
N HIS A 463 -11.40 10.11 -10.44
CA HIS A 463 -11.08 8.76 -10.93
C HIS A 463 -12.36 8.03 -11.37
N PHE A 464 -13.50 8.31 -10.75
CA PHE A 464 -14.81 7.83 -11.18
C PHE A 464 -15.41 8.63 -12.34
N ASP A 465 -14.65 9.54 -12.96
CA ASP A 465 -15.01 10.23 -14.20
C ASP A 465 -14.09 9.83 -15.37
N THR A 466 -12.93 9.22 -15.09
CA THR A 466 -11.89 8.95 -16.10
C THR A 466 -11.62 7.49 -16.37
N TYR A 467 -11.98 6.59 -15.45
CA TYR A 467 -11.77 5.14 -15.55
C TYR A 467 -13.03 4.47 -16.07
N ALA A 468 -12.90 3.63 -17.10
CA ALA A 468 -14.05 3.16 -17.88
C ALA A 468 -15.03 2.35 -17.01
N ASP A 469 -14.49 1.47 -16.17
CA ASP A 469 -15.25 0.57 -15.31
C ASP A 469 -15.63 1.24 -13.99
N LEU A 470 -14.96 2.32 -13.58
CA LEU A 470 -15.36 3.09 -12.39
C LEU A 470 -16.47 4.11 -12.67
N VAL A 471 -16.51 4.71 -13.87
CA VAL A 471 -17.54 5.70 -14.26
C VAL A 471 -18.97 5.27 -13.91
N PRO A 472 -19.43 4.08 -14.31
CA PRO A 472 -20.80 3.65 -13.99
C PRO A 472 -21.01 3.37 -12.49
N LEU A 473 -19.95 3.21 -11.71
CA LEU A 473 -20.00 2.95 -10.27
C LEU A 473 -19.96 4.23 -9.42
N LYS A 474 -19.79 5.41 -10.03
CA LYS A 474 -19.70 6.70 -9.33
C LYS A 474 -20.83 6.91 -8.31
N PRO A 475 -22.11 6.68 -8.62
CA PRO A 475 -23.19 6.90 -7.66
C PRO A 475 -23.06 6.01 -6.41
N ALA A 476 -22.65 4.75 -6.56
CA ALA A 476 -22.43 3.84 -5.44
C ALA A 476 -21.20 4.24 -4.61
N ALA A 477 -20.12 4.66 -5.26
CA ALA A 477 -18.93 5.17 -4.60
C ALA A 477 -19.22 6.43 -3.77
N GLU A 478 -20.07 7.34 -4.28
CA GLU A 478 -20.52 8.51 -3.54
C GLU A 478 -21.34 8.17 -2.29
N LEU A 479 -22.21 7.16 -2.38
CA LEU A 479 -22.96 6.66 -1.21
C LEU A 479 -22.02 6.09 -0.15
N LEU A 480 -21.00 5.34 -0.56
CA LEU A 480 -19.99 4.78 0.35
C LEU A 480 -19.11 5.86 0.98
N ALA A 481 -18.69 6.86 0.21
CA ALA A 481 -17.90 7.99 0.72
C ALA A 481 -18.66 8.75 1.82
N ARG A 482 -19.99 8.88 1.71
CA ARG A 482 -20.85 9.52 2.72
C ARG A 482 -21.29 8.59 3.85
N PHE A 483 -21.05 7.28 3.75
CA PHE A 483 -21.54 6.32 4.73
C PHE A 483 -20.74 6.43 6.04
N ALA A 484 -21.42 6.80 7.12
CA ALA A 484 -20.83 6.97 8.45
C ALA A 484 -21.15 5.85 9.43
N ALA A 485 -22.07 4.94 9.09
CA ALA A 485 -22.56 3.90 9.99
C ALA A 485 -21.74 2.59 9.92
N TRP A 486 -20.46 2.71 9.58
CA TRP A 486 -19.53 1.57 9.58
C TRP A 486 -19.43 0.98 10.99
N PRO A 487 -19.48 -0.37 11.15
CA PRO A 487 -19.26 -0.96 12.45
C PRO A 487 -17.80 -0.75 12.90
N PRO A 488 -17.52 -0.80 14.21
CA PRO A 488 -16.15 -0.73 14.71
C PRO A 488 -15.24 -1.75 14.01
N LEU A 489 -14.09 -1.29 13.51
CA LEU A 489 -13.11 -2.17 12.86
C LEU A 489 -12.18 -2.83 13.89
N TYR A 490 -11.96 -2.15 15.02
CA TYR A 490 -11.07 -2.59 16.09
C TYR A 490 -11.75 -2.53 17.46
N ASP A 491 -11.43 -3.50 18.31
CA ASP A 491 -11.54 -3.48 19.77
C ASP A 491 -10.16 -3.12 20.32
N GLU A 492 -9.99 -1.84 20.61
CA GLU A 492 -8.71 -1.27 21.04
C GLU A 492 -8.25 -1.83 22.39
N ALA A 493 -9.20 -2.15 23.30
CA ALA A 493 -8.86 -2.71 24.60
C ALA A 493 -8.34 -4.14 24.47
N ARG A 494 -8.85 -4.89 23.50
CA ARG A 494 -8.34 -6.23 23.17
C ARG A 494 -6.98 -6.16 22.49
N LEU A 495 -6.77 -5.22 21.56
CA LEU A 495 -5.46 -5.00 20.93
C LEU A 495 -4.38 -4.59 21.95
N ALA A 496 -4.70 -3.71 22.89
CA ALA A 496 -3.77 -3.30 23.94
C ALA A 496 -3.34 -4.45 24.87
N ARG A 497 -4.22 -5.44 25.08
CA ARG A 497 -3.94 -6.66 25.85
C ARG A 497 -3.55 -7.85 24.98
N ASN A 498 -3.19 -7.62 23.72
CA ASN A 498 -2.78 -8.68 22.82
C ASN A 498 -1.56 -9.43 23.37
N VAL A 499 -1.63 -10.75 23.32
CA VAL A 499 -0.54 -11.66 23.70
C VAL A 499 -0.03 -12.49 22.52
N VAL A 500 -0.69 -12.44 21.36
CA VAL A 500 -0.23 -13.09 20.14
C VAL A 500 1.03 -12.36 19.67
N PRO A 501 2.18 -13.03 19.50
CA PRO A 501 3.40 -12.36 19.04
C PRO A 501 3.20 -11.71 17.67
N VAL A 502 3.61 -10.44 17.57
CA VAL A 502 3.58 -9.68 16.30
C VAL A 502 4.99 -9.21 15.97
N TYR A 503 5.42 -9.46 14.74
CA TYR A 503 6.72 -9.04 14.21
C TYR A 503 6.50 -8.16 12.99
N ALA A 504 6.86 -6.88 13.08
CA ALA A 504 6.56 -5.91 12.05
C ALA A 504 7.83 -5.29 11.46
N ALA A 505 7.83 -5.06 10.15
CA ALA A 505 8.80 -4.20 9.48
C ALA A 505 8.10 -2.89 9.11
N THR A 506 8.67 -1.77 9.56
CA THR A 506 8.19 -0.41 9.27
C THR A 506 9.29 0.44 8.64
N PHE A 507 8.89 1.33 7.75
CA PHE A 507 9.80 2.10 6.91
C PHE A 507 9.64 3.59 7.24
N VAL A 508 10.73 4.25 7.61
CA VAL A 508 10.73 5.68 8.01
C VAL A 508 10.31 6.58 6.85
N GLU A 509 10.71 6.19 5.64
CA GLU A 509 10.42 6.94 4.41
C GLU A 509 9.23 6.37 3.63
N ASP A 510 8.34 5.61 4.29
CA ASP A 510 7.11 5.13 3.68
C ASP A 510 6.20 6.31 3.31
N MET A 511 5.78 6.36 2.05
CA MET A 511 4.89 7.40 1.54
C MET A 511 3.41 7.08 1.77
N TYR A 512 3.09 5.80 1.97
CA TYR A 512 1.72 5.28 2.01
C TYR A 512 1.23 5.11 3.44
N VAL A 513 2.08 4.55 4.31
CA VAL A 513 1.79 4.36 5.72
C VAL A 513 2.72 5.23 6.55
N ASP A 514 2.22 6.37 7.02
CA ASP A 514 3.03 7.33 7.79
C ASP A 514 3.71 6.67 9.00
N TYR A 515 5.02 6.91 9.12
CA TYR A 515 5.85 6.28 10.14
C TYR A 515 5.47 6.70 11.57
N ALA A 516 5.10 7.96 11.81
CA ALA A 516 4.70 8.40 13.14
C ALA A 516 3.38 7.74 13.56
N LEU A 517 2.42 7.64 12.63
CA LEU A 517 1.17 6.92 12.85
C LEU A 517 1.39 5.41 13.05
N ALA A 518 2.30 4.80 12.30
CA ALA A 518 2.67 3.40 12.51
C ALA A 518 3.24 3.17 13.92
N ARG A 519 4.07 4.11 14.44
CA ARG A 519 4.59 4.04 15.81
C ARG A 519 3.53 4.23 16.88
N GLU A 520 2.50 5.04 16.63
CA GLU A 520 1.34 5.12 17.52
C GLU A 520 0.64 3.76 17.63
N THR A 521 0.48 3.04 16.51
CA THR A 521 -0.07 1.69 16.49
C THR A 521 0.84 0.69 17.21
N LEU A 522 2.16 0.75 16.99
CA LEU A 522 3.12 -0.09 17.72
C LEU A 522 3.01 0.07 19.24
N ALA A 523 2.82 1.30 19.72
CA ALA A 523 2.66 1.58 21.15
C ALA A 523 1.29 1.14 21.71
N ALA A 524 0.29 0.99 20.85
CA ALA A 524 -1.09 0.68 21.24
C ALA A 524 -1.41 -0.83 21.22
N VAL A 525 -0.61 -1.66 20.56
CA VAL A 525 -0.84 -3.10 20.43
C VAL A 525 0.13 -3.88 21.31
N GLY A 526 -0.38 -4.83 22.10
CA GLY A 526 0.43 -5.69 22.96
C GLY A 526 1.25 -6.71 22.15
N ALA A 527 2.35 -7.19 22.74
CA ALA A 527 3.22 -8.24 22.17
C ALA A 527 3.77 -7.97 20.75
N VAL A 528 3.96 -6.69 20.39
CA VAL A 528 4.56 -6.29 19.10
C VAL A 528 6.04 -5.99 19.24
N ARG A 529 6.83 -6.48 18.28
CA ARG A 529 8.22 -6.12 18.06
C ARG A 529 8.37 -5.56 16.63
N ALA A 530 9.17 -4.52 16.47
CA ALA A 530 9.35 -3.86 15.19
C ALA A 530 10.81 -3.78 14.76
N PHE A 531 11.04 -4.01 13.47
CA PHE A 531 12.24 -3.63 12.74
C PHE A 531 11.92 -2.32 12.00
N GLU A 532 12.61 -1.25 12.37
CA GLU A 532 12.39 0.10 11.83
C GLU A 532 13.61 0.49 10.99
N THR A 533 13.40 0.96 9.75
CA THR A 533 14.51 1.29 8.84
C THR A 533 14.19 2.47 7.94
N ASN A 534 15.21 3.28 7.60
CA ASN A 534 15.10 4.43 6.70
C ASN A 534 15.71 4.20 5.31
N VAL A 535 16.25 3.00 5.04
CA VAL A 535 16.87 2.66 3.75
C VAL A 535 15.98 1.81 2.86
N LEU A 536 14.91 1.24 3.41
CA LEU A 536 13.92 0.45 2.68
C LEU A 536 12.62 1.25 2.53
N TYR A 537 11.90 1.02 1.43
CA TYR A 537 10.58 1.58 1.15
C TYR A 537 9.48 0.52 1.19
N HIS A 538 8.22 0.94 1.02
CA HIS A 538 7.03 0.11 1.20
C HIS A 538 7.03 -1.23 0.43
N ASN A 539 7.62 -1.27 -0.77
CA ASN A 539 7.73 -2.50 -1.57
C ASN A 539 8.92 -3.39 -1.20
N ALA A 540 9.59 -3.16 -0.06
CA ALA A 540 10.79 -3.89 0.36
C ALA A 540 10.60 -5.40 0.42
N LEU A 541 9.43 -5.89 0.82
CA LEU A 541 9.15 -7.34 0.80
C LEU A 541 9.29 -7.96 -0.61
N ARG A 542 9.10 -7.16 -1.68
CA ARG A 542 9.20 -7.64 -3.07
C ARG A 542 10.60 -7.49 -3.66
N CYS A 543 11.37 -6.49 -3.23
CA CYS A 543 12.67 -6.15 -3.84
C CYS A 543 13.87 -6.45 -2.94
N HIS A 544 13.67 -6.58 -1.64
CA HIS A 544 14.67 -6.86 -0.61
C HIS A 544 14.18 -7.96 0.34
N THR A 545 13.56 -9.02 -0.22
CA THR A 545 12.88 -10.07 0.56
C THR A 545 13.78 -10.70 1.61
N ASP A 546 15.00 -11.10 1.23
CA ASP A 546 15.92 -11.79 2.13
C ASP A 546 16.26 -10.94 3.36
N GLU A 547 16.50 -9.64 3.16
CA GLU A 547 16.79 -8.70 4.24
C GLU A 547 15.59 -8.53 5.18
N VAL A 548 14.41 -8.24 4.62
CA VAL A 548 13.18 -8.04 5.42
C VAL A 548 12.82 -9.30 6.20
N MET A 549 12.86 -10.46 5.55
CA MET A 549 12.52 -11.73 6.18
C MET A 549 13.53 -12.14 7.25
N ALA A 550 14.83 -11.90 7.02
CA ALA A 550 15.86 -12.14 8.03
C ALA A 550 15.61 -11.30 9.29
N GLN A 551 15.26 -10.01 9.14
CA GLN A 551 14.98 -9.14 10.29
C GLN A 551 13.70 -9.55 11.03
N LEU A 552 12.62 -9.86 10.31
CA LEU A 552 11.37 -10.30 10.94
C LEU A 552 11.56 -11.59 11.75
N PHE A 553 12.28 -12.56 11.20
CA PHE A 553 12.53 -13.81 11.93
C PHE A 553 13.59 -13.66 13.01
N LYS A 554 14.53 -12.72 12.88
CA LYS A 554 15.40 -12.35 13.99
C LYS A 554 14.58 -11.87 15.18
N LEU A 555 13.57 -11.00 14.98
CA LEU A 555 12.69 -10.56 16.08
C LEU A 555 11.91 -11.71 16.73
N ARG A 556 11.60 -12.75 15.96
CA ARG A 556 10.89 -13.96 16.41
C ARG A 556 11.79 -14.92 17.17
N ASP A 557 12.96 -15.20 16.64
CA ASP A 557 13.87 -16.23 17.13
C ASP A 557 14.80 -15.70 18.22
N ASP A 558 15.10 -14.39 18.24
CA ASP A 558 15.84 -13.72 19.32
C ASP A 558 14.92 -13.56 20.55
N VAL A 559 14.71 -14.68 21.23
CA VAL A 559 14.32 -14.76 22.63
C VAL A 559 15.62 -15.06 23.38
N VAL A 560 16.22 -14.02 23.96
CA VAL A 560 17.34 -14.20 24.88
C VAL A 560 16.83 -15.03 26.08
N ASP A 561 17.59 -16.09 26.40
CA ASP A 561 17.46 -16.98 27.57
C ASP A 561 17.28 -16.24 28.91
#